data_AF-A0A380A685-F1
#
_entry.id   AF-A0A380A685-F1
#
_cell.length_a   1.000
_cell.length_b   1.000
_cell.length_c   1.000
_cell.angle_alpha   90.00
_cell.angle_beta   90.00
_cell.angle_gamma   90.00
#
_symmetry.space_group_name_H-M   'P 1'
#
loop_
_entity.id
_entity.type
_entity.pdbx_description
1 polymer ?
#
loop_
_entity_poly.entity_id
_entity_poly.type
_entity_poly.pdbx_seq_one_letter_code
_entity_poly.pdbx_strand_id
1 'polypeptide(L)'
;MKNCRCLIVLPLLMLTACTQWERPGAVESTRNAEYAECRSRGYDRFPPDVVRDVEFSYENKYIPCEKNKKDCPSGYRYDKEPSIKTVQTDRNQSARDATIEACMYGKGWRRKPTIGRNGDVAAFAWGEMPANPFNRRHHIGSAPAQPAFPS
;
A
#
# COMPACT_ATOMS: atom_id res chain seq x y z
N MET A 1 42.35 6.80 26.88
CA MET A 1 42.13 6.45 25.46
C MET A 1 40.79 7.03 25.05
N LYS A 2 40.82 7.96 24.09
CA LYS A 2 39.69 8.82 23.70
C LYS A 2 38.71 8.07 22.79
N ASN A 3 37.43 8.12 23.18
CA ASN A 3 36.26 8.29 22.32
C ASN A 3 36.07 7.33 21.13
N CYS A 4 35.68 6.07 21.39
CA CYS A 4 35.04 5.20 20.39
C CYS A 4 33.52 5.17 20.57
N ARG A 5 32.86 6.34 20.58
CA ARG A 5 31.39 6.47 20.69
C ARG A 5 30.71 7.03 19.44
N CYS A 6 31.44 7.32 18.37
CA CYS A 6 30.89 7.93 17.15
C CYS A 6 30.59 6.94 16.01
N LEU A 7 30.90 5.65 16.14
CA LEU A 7 30.80 4.69 15.02
C LEU A 7 29.40 4.09 14.79
N ILE A 8 28.42 4.35 15.66
CA ILE A 8 27.07 3.77 15.56
C ILE A 8 26.06 4.73 14.88
N VAL A 9 26.41 6.01 14.67
CA VAL A 9 25.49 7.00 14.08
C VAL A 9 25.44 6.95 12.55
N LEU A 10 26.50 6.48 11.88
CA LEU A 10 26.61 6.45 10.42
C LEU A 10 25.60 5.54 9.68
N PRO A 11 25.26 4.32 10.16
CA PRO A 11 24.35 3.44 9.40
C PRO A 11 22.87 3.86 9.45
N LEU A 12 22.47 4.77 10.35
CA LEU A 12 21.08 5.18 10.50
C LEU A 12 20.62 6.21 9.44
N LEU A 13 21.55 6.93 8.81
CA LEU A 13 21.27 7.96 7.79
C LEU A 13 20.96 7.41 6.39
N MET A 14 21.17 6.11 6.16
CA MET A 14 20.97 5.48 4.85
C MET A 14 19.57 4.88 4.64
N LEU A 15 18.60 5.21 5.51
CA LEU A 15 17.26 4.60 5.50
C LEU A 15 16.17 5.46 4.83
N THR A 16 16.48 6.58 4.20
CA THR A 16 15.48 7.38 3.48
C THR A 16 15.30 6.86 2.05
N ALA A 17 14.55 5.77 1.89
CA ALA A 17 14.12 5.28 0.58
C ALA A 17 12.95 6.15 0.06
N CYS A 18 13.26 7.33 -0.47
CA CYS A 18 12.26 8.18 -1.14
C CYS A 18 12.19 7.77 -2.61
N THR A 19 11.00 7.34 -3.07
CA THR A 19 10.74 7.17 -4.50
C THR A 19 10.80 8.54 -5.18
N GLN A 20 11.83 8.78 -5.99
CA GLN A 20 12.08 10.09 -6.60
C GLN A 20 11.69 10.10 -8.08
N TRP A 21 10.99 11.16 -8.49
CA TRP A 21 10.78 11.49 -9.90
C TRP A 21 12.04 12.18 -10.44
N GLU A 22 12.52 11.71 -11.59
CA GLU A 22 13.68 12.28 -12.26
C GLU A 22 13.41 12.60 -13.72
N ARG A 23 14.02 13.71 -14.16
CA ARG A 23 14.11 14.15 -15.56
C ARG A 23 15.50 14.75 -15.75
N PRO A 24 16.30 14.30 -16.73
CA PRO A 24 17.64 14.84 -16.96
C PRO A 24 17.62 16.36 -17.15
N GLY A 25 18.51 17.07 -16.47
CA GLY A 25 18.62 18.53 -16.56
C GLY A 25 17.50 19.33 -15.87
N ALA A 26 16.55 18.67 -15.19
CA ALA A 26 15.50 19.36 -14.46
C ALA A 26 15.91 19.67 -13.02
N VAL A 27 15.60 20.89 -12.57
CA VAL A 27 15.80 21.32 -11.18
C VAL A 27 14.60 20.91 -10.32
N GLU A 28 14.84 20.72 -9.03
CA GLU A 28 13.84 20.34 -8.03
C GLU A 28 12.62 21.27 -8.00
N SER A 29 12.82 22.58 -8.18
CA SER A 29 11.74 23.57 -8.22
C SER A 29 10.77 23.30 -9.37
N THR A 30 11.30 22.94 -10.54
CA THR A 30 10.52 22.55 -11.72
C THR A 30 9.74 21.27 -11.45
N ARG A 31 10.35 20.28 -10.77
CA ARG A 31 9.65 19.06 -10.37
C ARG A 31 8.44 19.37 -9.50
N ASN A 32 8.61 20.21 -8.49
CA ASN A 32 7.56 20.54 -7.53
C ASN A 32 6.42 21.31 -8.18
N ALA A 33 6.73 22.27 -9.05
CA ALA A 33 5.72 23.02 -9.79
C ALA A 33 4.91 22.10 -10.73
N GLU A 34 5.58 21.26 -11.51
CA GLU A 34 4.92 20.35 -12.44
C GLU A 34 4.13 19.24 -11.71
N TYR A 35 4.65 18.75 -10.59
CA TYR A 35 3.93 17.79 -9.75
C TYR A 35 2.68 18.41 -9.12
N ALA A 36 2.75 19.66 -8.65
CA ALA A 36 1.58 20.37 -8.12
C ALA A 36 0.49 20.57 -9.19
N GLU A 37 0.89 20.91 -10.42
CA GLU A 37 -0.04 21.00 -11.56
C GLU A 37 -0.71 19.65 -11.85
N CYS A 38 0.08 18.58 -11.93
CA CYS A 38 -0.46 17.23 -12.15
C CYS A 38 -1.37 16.78 -11.00
N ARG A 39 -1.02 17.13 -9.76
CA ARG A 39 -1.84 16.87 -8.58
C ARG A 39 -3.18 17.56 -8.68
N SER A 40 -3.23 18.85 -9.01
CA SER A 40 -4.49 19.59 -9.19
C SER A 40 -5.40 18.87 -10.17
N ARG A 41 -4.89 18.54 -11.37
CA ARG A 41 -5.67 17.82 -12.40
C ARG A 41 -6.20 16.47 -11.93
N GLY A 42 -5.41 15.76 -11.13
CA GLY A 42 -5.83 14.49 -10.54
C GLY A 42 -7.04 14.67 -9.62
N TYR A 43 -6.99 15.64 -8.71
CA TYR A 43 -8.09 15.92 -7.78
C TYR A 43 -9.31 16.56 -8.46
N ASP A 44 -9.12 17.36 -9.50
CA ASP A 44 -10.23 17.94 -10.29
C ASP A 44 -11.01 16.85 -11.02
N ARG A 45 -10.31 15.85 -11.57
CA ARG A 45 -10.94 14.74 -12.31
C ARG A 45 -11.49 13.64 -11.39
N PHE A 46 -10.81 13.39 -10.26
CA PHE A 46 -11.11 12.33 -9.32
C PHE A 46 -11.12 12.90 -7.89
N PRO A 47 -12.20 13.58 -7.50
CA PRO A 47 -12.34 14.13 -6.15
C PRO A 47 -12.32 13.00 -5.11
N PRO A 48 -11.87 13.28 -3.86
CA PRO A 48 -11.86 12.28 -2.81
C PRO A 48 -13.27 11.74 -2.56
N ASP A 49 -13.41 10.41 -2.62
CA ASP A 49 -14.65 9.71 -2.29
C ASP A 49 -14.35 8.75 -1.15
N VAL A 50 -14.31 9.30 0.06
CA VAL A 50 -13.98 8.56 1.27
C VAL A 50 -15.21 7.80 1.73
N VAL A 51 -15.16 6.48 1.61
CA VAL A 51 -16.16 5.58 2.15
C VAL A 51 -15.66 4.93 3.42
N ARG A 52 -16.59 4.70 4.34
CA ARG A 52 -16.33 4.05 5.61
C ARG A 52 -16.96 2.67 5.57
N ASP A 53 -16.13 1.66 5.39
CA ASP A 53 -16.54 0.27 5.38
C ASP A 53 -16.25 -0.37 6.73
N VAL A 54 -17.02 -1.39 7.06
CA VAL A 54 -16.82 -2.20 8.27
C VAL A 54 -16.25 -3.54 7.83
N GLU A 55 -15.03 -3.82 8.24
CA GLU A 55 -14.38 -5.10 7.98
C GLU A 55 -14.49 -5.98 9.23
N PHE A 56 -15.03 -7.19 9.03
CA PHE A 56 -15.09 -8.22 10.06
C PHE A 56 -13.89 -9.12 9.90
N SER A 57 -12.97 -9.07 10.86
CA SER A 57 -11.85 -10.01 10.94
C SER A 57 -12.00 -10.92 12.14
N TYR A 58 -11.39 -12.10 12.10
CA TYR A 58 -11.27 -12.97 13.28
C TYR A 58 -9.84 -12.87 13.79
N GLU A 59 -9.68 -12.36 15.01
CA GLU A 59 -8.37 -12.23 15.64
C GLU A 59 -8.22 -13.25 16.76
N ASN A 60 -7.01 -13.82 16.85
CA ASN A 60 -6.67 -14.74 17.93
C ASN A 60 -6.45 -13.91 19.20
N LYS A 61 -7.33 -14.07 20.19
CA LYS A 61 -7.18 -13.40 21.48
C LYS A 61 -6.54 -14.34 22.47
N TYR A 62 -5.55 -13.83 23.20
CA TYR A 62 -4.92 -14.56 24.29
C TYR A 62 -5.89 -14.67 25.46
N ILE A 63 -6.19 -15.90 25.88
CA ILE A 63 -7.04 -16.18 27.03
C ILE A 63 -6.22 -16.96 28.05
N PRO A 64 -5.92 -16.38 29.22
CA PRO A 64 -5.27 -17.10 30.31
C PRO A 64 -6.23 -18.12 30.89
N CYS A 65 -5.71 -19.28 31.28
CA CYS A 65 -6.50 -20.36 31.84
C CYS A 65 -5.71 -21.11 32.91
N GLU A 66 -6.40 -21.91 33.70
CA GLU A 66 -5.77 -22.72 34.73
C GLU A 66 -5.05 -23.93 34.10
N LYS A 67 -3.76 -24.07 34.42
CA LYS A 67 -2.89 -25.13 33.88
C LYS A 67 -3.37 -26.51 34.32
N ASN A 68 -3.23 -27.51 33.44
CA ASN A 68 -3.61 -28.92 33.66
C ASN A 68 -5.12 -29.23 33.64
N LYS A 69 -5.96 -28.32 33.13
CA LYS A 69 -7.33 -28.67 32.73
C LYS A 69 -7.37 -29.25 31.32
N LYS A 70 -8.35 -30.12 31.05
CA LYS A 70 -8.52 -30.87 29.78
C LYS A 70 -8.54 -29.96 28.56
N ASP A 71 -9.10 -28.76 28.70
CA ASP A 71 -9.26 -27.77 27.62
C ASP A 71 -8.11 -26.74 27.56
N CYS A 72 -7.10 -26.83 28.45
CA CYS A 72 -6.04 -25.83 28.53
C CYS A 72 -4.74 -26.32 29.21
N PRO A 73 -3.96 -27.18 28.53
CA PRO A 73 -2.75 -27.79 29.10
C PRO A 73 -1.59 -26.80 29.31
N SER A 74 -1.51 -25.76 28.48
CA SER A 74 -0.42 -24.78 28.45
C SER A 74 -0.59 -23.60 29.41
N GLY A 75 -1.73 -23.49 30.12
CA GLY A 75 -2.06 -22.32 30.95
C GLY A 75 -2.49 -21.08 30.14
N TYR A 76 -2.61 -21.24 28.81
CA TYR A 76 -3.23 -20.27 27.91
C TYR A 76 -3.80 -20.97 26.67
N ARG A 77 -4.80 -20.33 26.05
CA ARG A 77 -5.33 -20.71 24.74
C ARG A 77 -5.58 -19.48 23.88
N TYR A 78 -5.71 -19.70 22.57
CA TYR A 78 -6.12 -18.68 21.61
C TYR A 78 -7.49 -19.03 21.07
N ASP A 79 -8.46 -18.18 21.34
CA ASP A 79 -9.79 -18.29 20.74
C ASP A 79 -9.93 -17.24 19.64
N LYS A 80 -10.61 -17.61 18.55
CA LYS A 80 -10.96 -16.70 17.47
C LYS A 80 -12.17 -15.88 17.88
N GLU A 81 -11.95 -14.62 18.25
CA GLU A 81 -13.04 -13.66 18.49
C GLU A 81 -13.25 -12.78 17.24
N PRO A 82 -14.51 -12.46 16.90
CA PRO A 82 -14.79 -11.48 15.85
C PRO A 82 -14.32 -10.09 16.31
N SER A 83 -13.48 -9.47 15.49
CA SER A 83 -12.96 -8.11 15.64
C SER A 83 -13.60 -7.24 14.55
N ILE A 84 -14.24 -6.15 14.95
CA ILE A 84 -14.88 -5.21 14.03
C ILE A 84 -13.92 -4.04 13.82
N LYS A 85 -13.43 -3.87 12.61
CA LYS A 85 -12.58 -2.74 12.24
C LYS A 85 -13.32 -1.83 11.29
N THR A 86 -13.24 -0.53 11.56
CA THR A 86 -13.73 0.48 10.63
C THR A 86 -12.59 0.87 9.72
N VAL A 87 -12.74 0.61 8.42
CA VAL A 87 -11.75 0.96 7.40
C VAL A 87 -12.27 2.15 6.61
N GLN A 88 -11.42 3.14 6.40
CA GLN A 88 -11.73 4.27 5.53
C GLN A 88 -10.93 4.11 4.25
N THR A 89 -11.64 4.03 3.13
CA THR A 89 -11.03 3.83 1.81
C THR A 89 -11.51 4.94 0.88
N ASP A 90 -10.58 5.59 0.18
CA ASP A 90 -10.93 6.52 -0.90
C ASP A 90 -11.05 5.73 -2.20
N ARG A 91 -12.28 5.57 -2.71
CA ARG A 91 -12.56 4.79 -3.93
C ARG A 91 -11.85 5.36 -5.16
N ASN A 92 -11.60 6.66 -5.16
CA ASN A 92 -11.01 7.38 -6.28
C ASN A 92 -9.49 7.51 -6.18
N GLN A 93 -8.89 7.07 -5.07
CA GLN A 93 -7.46 7.23 -4.83
C GLN A 93 -6.61 6.63 -5.95
N SER A 94 -6.88 5.38 -6.34
CA SER A 94 -6.09 4.71 -7.37
C SER A 94 -6.21 5.40 -8.74
N ALA A 95 -7.41 5.87 -9.10
CA ALA A 95 -7.64 6.57 -10.37
C ALA A 95 -6.96 7.93 -10.40
N ARG A 96 -6.99 8.65 -9.27
CA ARG A 96 -6.31 9.91 -9.08
C ARG A 96 -4.80 9.75 -9.17
N ASP A 97 -4.22 8.79 -8.46
CA ASP A 97 -2.78 8.54 -8.46
C ASP A 97 -2.30 8.17 -9.88
N ALA A 98 -3.02 7.30 -10.59
CA ALA A 98 -2.73 6.97 -11.98
C ALA A 98 -2.77 8.19 -12.91
N THR A 99 -3.69 9.14 -12.67
CA THR A 99 -3.80 10.37 -13.45
C THR A 99 -2.62 11.31 -13.19
N ILE A 100 -2.20 11.45 -11.94
CA ILE A 100 -1.04 12.26 -11.55
C ILE A 100 0.22 11.68 -12.20
N GLU A 101 0.39 10.36 -12.13
CA GLU A 101 1.51 9.66 -12.73
C GLU A 101 1.55 9.80 -14.25
N ALA A 102 0.42 9.57 -14.93
CA ALA A 102 0.32 9.76 -16.37
C ALA A 102 0.68 11.19 -16.79
N CYS A 103 0.26 12.20 -16.02
CA CYS A 103 0.63 13.58 -16.24
C CYS A 103 2.14 13.82 -16.08
N MET A 104 2.75 13.28 -15.02
CA MET A 104 4.20 13.39 -14.79
C MET A 104 4.99 12.70 -15.91
N TYR A 105 4.58 11.51 -16.33
CA TYR A 105 5.17 10.81 -17.46
C TYR A 105 5.04 11.58 -18.78
N GLY A 106 3.89 12.21 -19.02
CA GLY A 106 3.67 13.07 -20.18
C GLY A 106 4.59 14.30 -20.20
N LYS A 107 5.00 14.80 -19.03
CA LYS A 107 5.99 15.87 -18.86
C LYS A 107 7.45 15.36 -18.89
N GLY A 108 7.67 14.08 -19.18
CA GLY A 108 9.00 13.48 -19.32
C GLY A 108 9.67 13.07 -18.00
N TRP A 109 8.94 13.09 -16.88
CA TRP A 109 9.44 12.54 -15.62
C TRP A 109 9.37 11.02 -15.61
N ARG A 110 10.34 10.37 -14.98
CA ARG A 110 10.36 8.92 -14.75
C ARG A 110 10.55 8.64 -13.27
N ARG A 111 9.92 7.59 -12.76
CA ARG A 111 10.24 7.09 -11.41
C ARG A 111 11.55 6.31 -11.47
N LYS A 112 12.50 6.64 -10.59
CA LYS A 112 13.64 5.77 -10.37
C LYS A 112 13.16 4.54 -9.58
N PRO A 113 13.36 3.31 -10.09
CA PRO A 113 13.22 2.13 -9.25
C PRO A 113 14.30 2.21 -8.16
N THR A 114 13.91 1.96 -6.91
CA THR A 114 14.87 1.81 -5.82
C THR A 114 15.63 0.52 -6.07
N ILE A 115 16.92 0.62 -6.41
CA ILE A 115 17.82 -0.53 -6.50
C ILE A 115 18.08 -1.00 -5.06
N GLY A 116 17.65 -2.21 -4.71
CA GLY A 116 18.00 -2.82 -3.44
C GLY A 116 19.51 -3.10 -3.37
N ARG A 117 20.09 -3.13 -2.16
CA ARG A 117 21.55 -3.36 -1.94
C ARG A 117 22.14 -4.58 -2.67
N ASN A 118 21.32 -5.54 -3.09
CA ASN A 118 21.74 -6.76 -3.79
C ASN A 118 21.66 -6.70 -5.32
N GLY A 119 21.35 -5.54 -5.91
CA GLY A 119 21.11 -5.44 -7.35
C GLY A 119 19.74 -5.97 -7.79
N ASP A 120 18.94 -6.48 -6.84
CA ASP A 120 17.53 -6.77 -7.07
C ASP A 120 16.82 -5.45 -7.33
N VAL A 121 16.35 -5.27 -8.56
CA VAL A 121 15.39 -4.22 -8.88
C VAL A 121 14.15 -4.55 -8.05
N ALA A 122 13.91 -3.78 -6.99
CA ALA A 122 12.60 -3.74 -6.36
C ALA A 122 11.66 -3.02 -7.35
N ALA A 123 11.35 -3.70 -8.44
CA ALA A 123 10.22 -3.39 -9.28
C ALA A 123 9.02 -3.68 -8.38
N PHE A 124 8.56 -2.67 -7.64
CA PHE A 124 7.25 -2.71 -7.04
C PHE A 124 6.29 -3.18 -8.13
N ALA A 125 5.72 -4.35 -7.87
CA ALA A 125 5.07 -5.22 -8.82
C ALA A 125 4.24 -4.41 -9.81
N TRP A 126 4.73 -4.39 -11.04
CA TRP A 126 3.94 -4.10 -12.22
C TRP A 126 2.88 -5.20 -12.28
N GLY A 127 1.71 -4.95 -11.70
CA GLY A 127 0.49 -5.45 -12.31
C GLY A 127 0.48 -4.84 -13.70
N GLU A 128 0.70 -5.68 -14.71
CA GLU A 128 0.71 -5.38 -16.13
C GLU A 128 -0.26 -4.22 -16.45
N MET A 129 0.29 -3.06 -16.80
CA MET A 129 -0.49 -2.02 -17.46
C MET A 129 -0.51 -2.40 -18.94
N PRO A 130 -1.59 -2.98 -19.49
CA PRO A 130 -1.74 -3.01 -20.92
C PRO A 130 -1.78 -1.56 -21.41
N ALA A 131 -0.95 -1.27 -22.41
CA ALA A 131 -1.19 -0.12 -23.27
C ALA A 131 -2.68 -0.15 -23.67
N ASN A 132 -3.38 0.96 -23.41
CA ASN A 132 -4.77 1.23 -23.78
C ASN A 132 -5.83 1.05 -22.66
N PRO A 133 -6.35 2.15 -22.06
CA PRO A 133 -7.36 2.10 -20.99
C PRO A 133 -8.78 1.73 -21.44
N PHE A 134 -8.99 1.43 -22.73
CA PHE A 134 -10.34 1.18 -23.29
C PHE A 134 -10.76 -0.29 -23.42
N ASN A 135 -9.92 -1.26 -23.04
CA ASN A 135 -10.24 -2.68 -23.25
C ASN A 135 -10.31 -3.47 -21.93
N ARG A 136 -11.22 -3.09 -21.02
CA ARG A 136 -11.58 -3.92 -19.86
C ARG A 136 -12.83 -4.72 -20.21
N ARG A 137 -12.64 -5.87 -20.86
CA ARG A 137 -13.68 -6.87 -21.06
C ARG A 137 -14.11 -7.38 -19.67
N HIS A 138 -15.42 -7.34 -19.41
CA HIS A 138 -16.04 -7.79 -18.17
C HIS A 138 -15.59 -9.21 -17.79
N HIS A 139 -14.84 -9.36 -16.70
CA HIS A 139 -14.81 -10.59 -15.93
C HIS A 139 -15.64 -10.38 -14.67
N ILE A 140 -16.92 -10.72 -14.80
CA ILE A 140 -17.79 -11.02 -13.67
C ILE A 140 -17.27 -12.34 -13.11
N GLY A 141 -16.46 -12.26 -12.05
CA GLY A 141 -16.10 -13.40 -11.23
C GLY A 141 -17.33 -13.84 -10.44
N SER A 142 -17.73 -15.07 -10.68
CA SER A 142 -18.89 -15.78 -10.15
C SER A 142 -19.04 -15.65 -8.64
N ALA A 143 -20.25 -15.32 -8.19
CA ALA A 143 -20.67 -15.47 -6.79
C ALA A 143 -20.57 -16.94 -6.36
N PRO A 144 -20.12 -17.26 -5.14
CA PRO A 144 -20.28 -18.61 -4.60
C PRO A 144 -21.77 -18.89 -4.34
N ALA A 145 -22.24 -20.06 -4.79
CA ALA A 145 -23.60 -20.53 -4.64
C ALA A 145 -24.05 -20.57 -3.17
N GLN A 146 -25.25 -20.05 -2.90
CA GLN A 146 -25.93 -20.17 -1.61
C GLN A 146 -26.33 -21.64 -1.37
N PRO A 147 -26.15 -22.21 -0.15
CA PRO A 147 -26.70 -23.51 0.17
C PRO A 147 -28.23 -23.42 0.34
N ALA A 148 -28.96 -24.25 -0.39
CA ALA A 148 -30.40 -24.42 -0.24
C ALA A 148 -30.69 -25.18 1.08
N PHE A 149 -31.56 -24.63 1.91
CA PHE A 149 -32.12 -25.32 3.08
C PHE A 149 -33.28 -26.23 2.62
N PRO A 150 -33.34 -27.51 3.01
CA PRO A 150 -34.52 -28.34 2.77
C PRO A 150 -35.65 -27.96 3.74
N SER A 151 -36.88 -28.00 3.22
CA SER A 151 -38.14 -27.89 3.95
C SER A 151 -38.53 -29.24 4.56
#